data_AF-A0A1J4JWW5-F1
#
_entry.id   AF-A0A1J4JWW5-F1
#
_cell.length_a   1.000
_cell.length_b   1.000
_cell.length_c   1.000
_cell.angle_alpha   90.00
_cell.angle_beta   90.00
_cell.angle_gamma   90.00
#
_symmetry.space_group_name_H-M   'P 1'
#
loop_
_entity.id
_entity.type
_entity.pdbx_description
1 polymer ?
#
loop_
_entity_poly.entity_id
_entity_poly.type
_entity_poly.pdbx_seq_one_letter_code
_entity_poly.pdbx_strand_id
1 'polypeptide(L)'
;MIVVIRMPNGEEDTLLINSDSYIDDIRRYIAEKNNWKQESIYLCTNLRLLKNSQTIRSITSQNIVTLDVVHQCSQFSYYNPENYEVKVDISEQFSIFQKIQATKIHENFLSTFDSSPELFIPVNSLYYIYGEINNHKIEALVDTGAQISIMSLKLAQKLSIEFLIDVNMIVNYTGIDGKNQAHGVINSVKMKVGNQIDRVRLVIIKHRDDYCILGLDWIKRNHAVLDFNQEIITLRNKEKIKLHTHE
;
A
#
# COMPACT_ATOMS: atom_id res chain seq x y z
N MET A 1 10.99 0.44 16.68
CA MET A 1 10.76 1.11 15.38
C MET A 1 11.98 0.92 14.50
N ILE A 2 11.80 0.72 13.20
CA ILE A 2 12.90 0.53 12.25
C ILE A 2 13.25 1.87 11.62
N VAL A 3 14.52 2.26 11.68
CA VAL A 3 15.06 3.41 10.95
C VAL A 3 16.00 2.90 9.88
N VAL A 4 15.73 3.20 8.63
CA VAL A 4 16.65 2.98 7.52
C VAL A 4 17.42 4.28 7.29
N ILE A 5 18.73 4.24 7.50
CA ILE A 5 19.63 5.38 7.30
C ILE A 5 20.27 5.21 5.93
N ARG A 6 20.01 6.13 5.02
CA ARG A 6 20.68 6.16 3.71
C ARG A 6 21.87 7.11 3.75
N MET A 7 23.05 6.57 3.52
CA MET A 7 24.31 7.31 3.51
C MET A 7 24.52 8.05 2.17
N PRO A 8 25.37 9.08 2.13
CA PRO A 8 25.63 9.85 0.90
C PRO A 8 26.23 9.02 -0.25
N ASN A 9 26.92 7.92 0.06
CA ASN A 9 27.48 6.98 -0.90
C ASN A 9 26.44 5.99 -1.47
N GLY A 10 25.19 6.08 -1.03
CA GLY A 10 24.10 5.18 -1.42
C GLY A 10 23.99 3.90 -0.59
N GLU A 11 24.89 3.66 0.36
CA GLU A 11 24.76 2.54 1.30
C GLU A 11 23.61 2.78 2.28
N GLU A 12 22.96 1.71 2.71
CA GLU A 12 21.89 1.77 3.70
C GLU A 12 22.29 1.02 4.97
N ASP A 13 21.96 1.61 6.11
CA ASP A 13 22.11 1.00 7.43
C ASP A 13 20.74 0.93 8.11
N THR A 14 20.50 -0.07 8.94
CA THR A 14 19.20 -0.27 9.60
C THR A 14 19.35 -0.31 11.11
N LEU A 15 18.60 0.54 11.80
CA LEU A 15 18.56 0.60 13.25
C LEU A 15 17.19 0.21 13.80
N LEU A 16 17.22 -0.53 14.90
CA LEU A 16 16.04 -0.83 15.69
C LEU A 16 16.11 0.01 16.97
N ILE A 17 15.29 1.07 17.01
CA ILE A 17 15.31 2.06 18.10
C ILE A 17 13.92 2.22 18.72
N ASN A 18 13.86 2.84 19.90
CA ASN A 18 12.59 3.27 20.49
C ASN A 18 12.01 4.43 19.66
N SER A 19 10.68 4.47 19.48
CA SER A 19 10.04 5.58 18.77
C SER A 19 10.22 6.94 19.48
N ASP A 20 10.51 6.94 20.78
CA ASP A 20 10.75 8.16 21.55
C ASP A 20 12.21 8.64 21.46
N SER A 21 13.09 7.92 20.76
CA SER A 21 14.47 8.34 20.52
C SER A 21 14.54 9.64 19.71
N TYR A 22 15.52 10.48 20.03
CA TYR A 22 15.71 11.77 19.36
C TYR A 22 16.54 11.63 18.09
N ILE A 23 16.35 12.57 17.17
CA ILE A 23 17.18 12.70 15.97
C ILE A 23 18.65 12.90 16.32
N ASP A 24 18.95 13.58 17.43
CA ASP A 24 20.33 13.75 17.87
C ASP A 24 21.03 12.43 18.24
N ASP A 25 20.29 11.44 18.76
CA ASP A 25 20.85 10.12 19.09
C ASP A 25 21.28 9.37 17.84
N ILE A 26 20.51 9.50 16.75
CA ILE A 26 20.84 8.90 15.45
C ILE A 26 22.04 9.59 14.82
N ARG A 27 22.12 10.93 14.92
CA ARG A 27 23.29 11.68 14.45
C ARG A 27 24.56 11.26 15.18
N ARG A 28 24.48 11.05 16.50
CA ARG A 28 25.58 10.54 17.32
C ARG A 28 26.04 9.16 16.87
N TYR A 29 25.09 8.23 16.66
CA TYR A 29 25.39 6.90 16.14
C TYR A 29 26.13 6.95 14.79
N ILE A 30 25.66 7.77 13.84
CA ILE A 30 26.30 7.91 12.53
C ILE A 30 27.69 8.52 12.66
N ALA A 31 27.85 9.52 13.54
CA ALA A 31 29.12 10.17 13.81
C ALA A 31 30.17 9.17 14.31
N GLU A 32 29.82 8.36 15.32
CA GLU A 32 30.69 7.34 15.90
C GLU A 32 31.06 6.27 14.88
N LYS A 33 30.07 5.74 14.15
CA LYS A 33 30.29 4.66 13.17
C LYS A 33 31.22 5.07 12.02
N ASN A 34 31.13 6.32 11.56
CA ASN A 34 31.87 6.80 10.39
C ASN A 34 33.08 7.68 10.76
N ASN A 35 33.35 7.89 12.04
CA ASN A 35 34.35 8.84 12.53
C ASN A 35 34.17 10.26 11.95
N TRP A 36 32.92 10.73 11.93
CA TRP A 36 32.53 12.06 11.46
C TRP A 36 32.24 12.98 12.64
N LYS A 37 32.32 14.30 12.43
CA LYS A 37 31.86 15.26 13.43
C LYS A 37 30.33 15.28 13.45
N GLN A 38 29.70 15.15 14.61
CA GLN A 38 28.24 15.14 14.69
C GLN A 38 27.61 16.43 14.09
N GLU A 39 28.26 17.58 14.26
CA GLU A 39 27.83 18.88 13.71
C GLU A 39 27.83 18.96 12.18
N SER A 40 28.61 18.12 11.48
CA SER A 40 28.60 18.05 10.01
C SER A 40 27.50 17.14 9.47
N ILE A 41 26.72 16.47 10.34
CA ILE A 41 25.69 15.51 9.95
C ILE A 41 24.32 16.15 10.07
N TYR A 42 23.58 16.12 8.96
CA TYR A 42 22.21 16.57 8.85
C TYR A 42 21.34 15.39 8.44
N LEU A 43 20.17 15.26 9.06
CA LEU A 43 19.23 14.21 8.72
C LEU A 43 17.99 14.83 8.09
N CYS A 44 17.53 14.26 6.99
CA CYS A 44 16.29 14.66 6.36
C CYS A 44 15.43 13.45 6.01
N THR A 45 14.15 13.70 5.83
CA THR A 45 13.22 12.73 5.24
C THR A 45 12.29 13.46 4.30
N ASN A 46 12.03 12.92 3.10
CA ASN A 46 11.25 13.59 2.07
C ASN A 46 11.70 15.04 1.80
N LEU A 47 13.02 15.26 1.72
CA LEU A 47 13.63 16.59 1.54
C LEU A 47 13.34 17.60 2.66
N ARG A 48 12.79 17.17 3.80
CA ARG A 48 12.59 18.01 4.99
C ARG A 48 13.73 17.77 5.98
N LEU A 49 14.49 18.81 6.28
CA LEU A 49 15.52 18.78 7.30
C LEU A 49 14.90 18.59 8.70
N LEU A 50 15.49 17.70 9.49
CA LEU A 50 15.02 17.34 10.83
C LEU A 50 15.78 18.10 11.90
N LYS A 51 15.07 18.55 12.93
CA LYS A 51 15.65 19.20 14.10
C LYS A 51 16.12 18.15 15.10
N ASN A 52 17.24 18.42 15.76
CA ASN A 52 17.84 17.52 16.76
C ASN A 52 16.87 17.15 17.89
N SER A 53 15.98 18.07 18.28
CA SER A 53 14.99 17.88 19.34
C SER A 53 13.74 17.09 18.92
N GLN A 54 13.59 16.74 17.64
CA GLN A 54 12.47 15.90 17.21
C GLN A 54 12.69 14.46 17.64
N THR A 55 11.63 13.83 18.11
CA THR A 55 11.58 12.39 18.30
C THR A 55 11.13 11.70 17.02
N ILE A 56 11.48 10.44 16.90
CA ILE A 56 11.15 9.65 15.72
C ILE A 56 9.63 9.47 15.55
N ARG A 57 8.89 9.34 16.67
CA ARG A 57 7.42 9.32 16.69
C ARG A 57 6.79 10.62 16.17
N SER A 58 7.46 11.76 16.31
CA SER A 58 6.96 13.04 15.79
C SER A 58 7.11 13.17 14.27
N ILE A 59 7.90 12.30 13.65
CA ILE A 59 8.23 12.35 12.23
C ILE A 59 7.33 11.41 11.43
N THR A 60 7.00 10.24 11.97
CA THR A 60 6.12 9.28 11.31
C THR A 60 5.28 8.49 12.31
N SER A 61 4.07 8.12 11.88
CA SER A 61 3.22 7.13 12.57
C SER A 61 3.48 5.70 12.10
N GLN A 62 4.33 5.50 11.09
CA GLN A 62 4.68 4.19 10.55
C GLN A 62 5.77 3.52 11.40
N ASN A 63 5.80 2.18 11.35
CA ASN A 63 6.81 1.38 12.05
C ASN A 63 8.21 1.46 11.43
N ILE A 64 8.33 2.08 10.25
CA ILE A 64 9.55 2.24 9.48
C ILE A 64 9.68 3.70 9.05
N VAL A 65 10.89 4.27 9.13
CA VAL A 65 11.22 5.58 8.55
C VAL A 65 12.54 5.50 7.82
N THR A 66 12.63 6.15 6.66
CA THR A 66 13.89 6.36 5.95
C THR A 66 14.41 7.76 6.23
N LEU A 67 15.66 7.85 6.67
CA LEU A 67 16.39 9.08 6.91
C LEU A 67 17.57 9.15 5.95
N ASP A 68 17.61 10.17 5.11
CA ASP A 68 18.77 10.44 4.27
C ASP A 68 19.78 11.29 5.06
N VAL A 69 21.03 10.87 5.00
CA VAL A 69 22.15 11.56 5.64
C VAL A 69 22.74 12.55 4.66
N VAL A 70 22.82 13.80 5.08
CA VAL A 70 23.60 14.83 4.39
C VAL A 70 24.81 15.15 5.24
N HIS A 71 25.99 14.81 4.73
CA HIS A 71 27.26 15.03 5.40
C HIS A 71 28.00 16.23 4.79
N GLN A 72 28.21 17.27 5.60
CA GLN A 72 28.95 18.47 5.22
C GLN A 72 30.46 18.28 5.41
N CYS A 73 31.15 17.70 4.43
CA CYS A 73 32.60 17.47 4.51
C CYS A 73 33.44 18.76 4.41
N SER A 74 32.90 19.85 3.85
CA SER A 74 33.61 21.12 3.68
C SER A 74 32.65 22.32 3.56
N GLN A 75 33.02 23.45 4.17
CA GLN A 75 32.44 24.75 3.82
C GLN A 75 33.10 25.20 2.52
N PHE A 76 32.42 25.06 1.39
CA PHE A 76 32.85 25.70 0.15
C PHE A 76 32.52 27.18 0.25
N SER A 77 33.56 28.02 0.28
CA SER A 77 33.46 29.47 0.18
C SER A 77 33.83 29.90 -1.24
N TYR A 78 32.89 30.51 -1.96
CA TYR A 78 33.17 31.13 -3.26
C TYR A 78 33.46 32.61 -3.06
N TYR A 79 34.47 33.12 -3.76
CA TYR A 79 34.72 34.56 -3.85
C TYR A 79 34.08 35.08 -5.13
N ASN A 80 33.10 35.96 -5.00
CA ASN A 80 32.63 36.76 -6.13
C ASN A 80 33.77 37.75 -6.52
N PRO A 81 33.95 38.16 -7.79
CA PRO A 81 34.87 39.23 -8.22
C PRO A 81 34.92 40.51 -7.37
N GLU A 82 33.91 40.78 -6.53
CA GLU A 82 33.88 41.88 -5.55
C GLU A 82 34.38 41.49 -4.13
N ASN A 83 35.06 40.34 -3.97
CA ASN A 83 35.59 39.80 -2.69
C ASN A 83 34.55 39.44 -1.61
N TYR A 84 33.28 39.23 -1.96
CA TYR A 84 32.29 38.68 -1.03
C TYR A 84 32.45 37.15 -0.90
N GLU A 85 32.59 36.67 0.34
CA GLU A 85 32.58 35.25 0.67
C GLU A 85 31.13 34.73 0.65
N VAL A 86 30.79 33.87 -0.31
CA VAL A 86 29.51 33.16 -0.35
C VAL A 86 29.69 31.81 0.33
N LYS A 87 29.14 31.69 1.54
CA LYS A 87 29.07 30.41 2.27
C LYS A 87 27.83 29.65 1.84
N VAL A 88 28.01 28.38 1.48
CA VAL A 88 26.89 27.49 1.15
C VAL A 88 26.34 26.87 2.43
N ASP A 89 25.16 27.33 2.88
CA ASP A 89 24.42 26.72 3.99
C ASP A 89 23.54 25.58 3.47
N ILE A 90 23.66 24.41 4.10
CA ILE A 90 22.82 23.24 3.81
C ILE A 90 21.35 23.57 4.00
N SER A 91 21.00 24.34 5.04
CA SER A 91 19.61 24.75 5.30
C SER A 91 19.01 25.55 4.16
N GLU A 92 19.80 26.43 3.53
CA GLU A 92 19.41 27.19 2.35
C GLU A 92 19.27 26.31 1.11
N GLN A 93 20.21 25.39 0.88
CA GLN A 93 20.12 24.43 -0.23
C GLN A 93 18.85 23.58 -0.14
N PHE A 94 18.54 23.06 1.05
CA PHE A 94 17.30 22.32 1.30
C PHE A 94 16.07 23.17 1.02
N SER A 95 16.08 24.44 1.44
CA SER A 95 14.98 25.37 1.18
C SER A 95 14.80 25.64 -0.32
N ILE A 96 15.90 25.74 -1.08
CA ILE A 96 15.88 25.87 -2.54
C ILE A 96 15.32 24.61 -3.18
N PHE A 97 15.80 23.43 -2.79
CA PHE A 97 15.31 22.15 -3.33
C PHE A 97 13.82 21.93 -3.06
N GLN A 98 13.33 22.27 -1.86
CA GLN A 98 11.90 22.21 -1.53
C GLN A 98 11.08 23.14 -2.41
N LYS A 99 11.55 24.37 -2.67
CA LYS A 99 10.87 25.30 -3.59
C LYS A 99 10.81 24.74 -5.01
N ILE A 100 11.94 24.23 -5.52
CA ILE A 100 11.99 23.62 -6.87
C ILE A 100 11.04 22.42 -6.94
N GLN A 101 11.02 21.56 -5.93
CA GLN A 101 10.12 20.42 -5.87
C GLN A 101 8.66 20.87 -5.86
N ALA A 102 8.30 21.84 -5.03
CA ALA A 102 6.95 22.38 -4.95
C ALA A 102 6.50 22.97 -6.29
N THR A 103 7.36 23.77 -6.94
CA THR A 103 7.11 24.31 -8.28
C THR A 103 6.89 23.19 -9.29
N LYS A 104 7.77 22.18 -9.33
CA LYS A 104 7.63 21.06 -10.27
C LYS A 104 6.37 20.22 -10.01
N ILE A 105 6.02 19.97 -8.75
CA ILE A 105 4.78 19.27 -8.40
C ILE A 105 3.58 20.07 -8.87
N HIS A 106 3.58 21.39 -8.66
CA HIS A 106 2.50 22.27 -9.08
C HIS A 106 2.38 22.35 -10.61
N GLU A 107 3.50 22.51 -11.32
CA GLU A 107 3.54 22.49 -12.79
C GLU A 107 3.06 21.14 -13.35
N ASN A 108 3.50 20.02 -12.76
CA ASN A 108 3.03 18.68 -13.12
C ASN A 108 1.51 18.55 -12.89
N PHE A 109 1.01 19.04 -11.76
CA PHE A 109 -0.43 19.03 -11.48
C PHE A 109 -1.20 19.84 -12.52
N LEU A 110 -0.82 21.09 -12.76
CA LEU A 110 -1.51 21.98 -13.72
C LEU A 110 -1.47 21.42 -15.13
N SER A 111 -0.30 21.01 -15.61
CA SER A 111 -0.15 20.41 -16.95
C SER A 111 -0.97 19.13 -17.10
N THR A 112 -1.03 18.27 -16.09
CA THR A 112 -1.87 17.07 -16.11
C THR A 112 -3.35 17.44 -16.09
N PHE A 113 -3.75 18.43 -15.29
CA PHE A 113 -5.14 18.88 -15.21
C PHE A 113 -5.63 19.49 -16.54
N ASP A 114 -4.78 20.28 -17.19
CA ASP A 114 -5.11 20.91 -18.48
C ASP A 114 -5.15 19.89 -19.63
N SER A 115 -4.27 18.88 -19.62
CA SER A 115 -4.15 17.90 -20.71
C SER A 115 -4.99 16.64 -20.54
N SER A 116 -5.26 16.22 -19.30
CA SER A 116 -5.96 14.98 -18.96
C SER A 116 -6.75 15.13 -17.65
N PRO A 117 -7.80 15.98 -17.61
CA PRO A 117 -8.61 16.21 -16.41
C PRO A 117 -9.30 14.94 -15.89
N GLU A 118 -9.53 13.93 -16.76
CA GLU A 118 -10.13 12.65 -16.41
C GLU A 118 -9.34 11.84 -15.38
N LEU A 119 -8.01 12.05 -15.28
CA LEU A 119 -7.18 11.39 -14.27
C LEU A 119 -7.51 11.82 -12.83
N PHE A 120 -8.19 12.96 -12.68
CA PHE A 120 -8.62 13.50 -11.39
C PHE A 120 -10.05 13.11 -11.03
N ILE A 121 -10.74 12.37 -11.90
CA ILE A 121 -12.06 11.81 -11.59
C ILE A 121 -11.82 10.57 -10.71
N PRO A 122 -12.26 10.56 -9.44
CA PRO A 122 -12.11 9.38 -8.59
C PRO A 122 -12.92 8.23 -9.16
N VAL A 123 -12.30 7.05 -9.28
CA VAL A 123 -13.02 5.81 -9.58
C VAL A 123 -13.74 5.38 -8.31
N ASN A 124 -15.04 5.61 -8.28
CA ASN A 124 -15.87 5.22 -7.16
C ASN A 124 -16.14 3.72 -7.23
N SER A 125 -15.58 3.03 -6.25
CA SER A 125 -16.05 1.74 -5.74
C SER A 125 -15.62 0.49 -6.49
N LEU A 126 -15.56 -0.59 -5.71
CA LEU A 126 -15.32 -1.94 -6.17
C LEU A 126 -16.60 -2.53 -6.78
N TYR A 127 -16.45 -3.46 -7.72
CA TYR A 127 -17.58 -4.08 -8.41
C TYR A 127 -17.98 -5.43 -7.81
N TYR A 128 -19.28 -5.55 -7.54
CA TYR A 128 -19.90 -6.71 -6.91
C TYR A 128 -20.92 -7.36 -7.84
N ILE A 129 -21.21 -8.63 -7.55
CA ILE A 129 -22.30 -9.38 -8.17
C ILE A 129 -23.11 -10.08 -7.10
N TYR A 130 -24.42 -10.21 -7.35
CA TYR A 130 -25.27 -11.07 -6.55
C TYR A 130 -25.11 -12.52 -6.96
N GLY A 131 -25.09 -13.40 -5.97
CA GLY A 131 -25.18 -14.84 -6.15
C GLY A 131 -26.08 -15.47 -5.09
N GLU A 132 -26.16 -16.78 -5.12
CA GLU A 132 -26.92 -17.57 -4.16
C GLU A 132 -26.14 -18.83 -3.81
N ILE A 133 -25.97 -19.08 -2.51
CA ILE A 133 -25.37 -20.30 -1.97
C ILE A 133 -26.33 -20.84 -0.91
N ASN A 134 -26.66 -22.12 -1.01
CA ASN A 134 -27.58 -22.78 -0.09
C ASN A 134 -28.92 -22.02 0.08
N ASN A 135 -29.50 -21.52 -1.03
CA ASN A 135 -30.74 -20.73 -1.07
C ASN A 135 -30.67 -19.36 -0.37
N HIS A 136 -29.48 -18.92 0.05
CA HIS A 136 -29.25 -17.60 0.62
C HIS A 136 -28.58 -16.70 -0.41
N LYS A 137 -29.14 -15.51 -0.62
CA LYS A 137 -28.51 -14.47 -1.46
C LYS A 137 -27.20 -14.02 -0.81
N ILE A 138 -26.18 -13.90 -1.63
CA ILE A 138 -24.89 -13.34 -1.27
C ILE A 138 -24.52 -12.25 -2.26
N GLU A 139 -23.60 -11.41 -1.80
CA GLU A 139 -22.96 -10.39 -2.60
C GLU A 139 -21.47 -10.70 -2.58
N ALA A 140 -20.86 -10.77 -3.76
CA ALA A 140 -19.48 -11.17 -3.91
C ALA A 140 -18.71 -10.13 -4.72
N LEU A 141 -17.58 -9.70 -4.18
CA LEU A 141 -16.61 -8.85 -4.87
C LEU A 141 -15.97 -9.64 -6.01
N VAL A 142 -15.93 -9.09 -7.21
CA VAL A 142 -15.18 -9.67 -8.33
C VAL A 142 -13.79 -9.02 -8.36
N ASP A 143 -12.75 -9.80 -8.07
CA ASP A 143 -11.40 -9.26 -7.85
C ASP A 143 -10.35 -9.98 -8.72
N THR A 144 -9.81 -9.28 -9.71
CA THR A 144 -8.71 -9.77 -10.54
C THR A 144 -7.35 -9.69 -9.84
N GLY A 145 -7.24 -8.95 -8.73
CA GLY A 145 -6.05 -8.89 -7.86
C GLY A 145 -5.92 -10.07 -6.91
N ALA A 146 -7.01 -10.83 -6.68
CA ALA A 146 -6.99 -12.04 -5.88
C ALA A 146 -6.73 -13.29 -6.73
N GLN A 147 -5.71 -14.09 -6.39
CA GLN A 147 -5.45 -15.35 -7.10
C GLN A 147 -6.51 -16.43 -6.81
N ILE A 148 -7.06 -16.42 -5.60
CA ILE A 148 -7.97 -17.43 -5.08
C ILE A 148 -9.25 -16.78 -4.57
N SER A 149 -10.36 -17.50 -4.65
CA SER A 149 -11.64 -17.05 -4.08
C SER A 149 -11.68 -17.30 -2.57
N ILE A 150 -12.14 -16.29 -1.82
CA ILE A 150 -12.09 -16.24 -0.36
C ILE A 150 -13.48 -15.93 0.21
N MET A 151 -13.82 -16.51 1.36
CA MET A 151 -15.04 -16.17 2.09
C MET A 151 -14.74 -16.07 3.60
N SER A 152 -15.39 -15.10 4.27
CA SER A 152 -15.35 -15.04 5.74
C SER A 152 -15.99 -16.27 6.38
N LEU A 153 -15.42 -16.75 7.49
CA LEU A 153 -16.03 -17.79 8.32
C LEU A 153 -17.45 -17.39 8.78
N LYS A 154 -17.63 -16.11 9.13
CA LYS A 154 -18.92 -15.56 9.55
C LYS A 154 -19.99 -15.70 8.46
N LEU A 155 -19.66 -15.38 7.21
CA LEU A 155 -20.58 -15.59 6.09
C LEU A 155 -20.85 -17.08 5.85
N ALA A 156 -19.83 -17.95 5.91
CA ALA A 156 -20.04 -19.39 5.76
C ALA A 156 -21.02 -19.96 6.79
N GLN A 157 -20.94 -19.52 8.05
CA GLN A 157 -21.89 -19.87 9.11
C GLN A 157 -23.30 -19.35 8.84
N LYS A 158 -23.41 -18.09 8.38
CA LYS A 158 -24.69 -17.47 8.02
C LYS A 158 -25.40 -18.20 6.88
N LEU A 159 -24.63 -18.74 5.94
CA LEU A 159 -25.12 -19.53 4.81
C LEU A 159 -25.38 -21.01 5.17
N SER A 160 -25.10 -21.42 6.42
CA SER A 160 -25.20 -22.81 6.88
C SER A 160 -24.38 -23.77 6.00
N ILE A 161 -23.13 -23.42 5.70
CA ILE A 161 -22.19 -24.26 4.92
C ILE A 161 -20.87 -24.52 5.65
N GLU A 162 -20.76 -24.12 6.92
CA GLU A 162 -19.56 -24.26 7.73
C GLU A 162 -19.12 -25.71 7.95
N PHE A 163 -20.04 -26.66 7.87
CA PHE A 163 -19.73 -28.09 7.95
C PHE A 163 -18.97 -28.62 6.73
N LEU A 164 -18.87 -27.84 5.64
CA LEU A 164 -18.05 -28.17 4.46
C LEU A 164 -16.59 -27.72 4.60
N ILE A 165 -16.24 -27.02 5.69
CA ILE A 165 -14.90 -26.46 5.90
C ILE A 165 -13.96 -27.58 6.34
N ASP A 166 -13.01 -27.92 5.48
CA ASP A 166 -11.88 -28.75 5.84
C ASP A 166 -10.81 -27.91 6.55
N VAL A 167 -10.74 -28.04 7.87
CA VAL A 167 -9.76 -27.35 8.73
C VAL A 167 -8.37 -28.00 8.73
N ASN A 168 -8.24 -29.21 8.17
CA ASN A 168 -6.94 -29.88 8.06
C ASN A 168 -6.15 -29.39 6.84
N MET A 169 -6.83 -28.76 5.87
CA MET A 169 -6.18 -28.14 4.72
C MET A 169 -5.57 -26.78 5.10
N ILE A 170 -4.26 -26.79 5.32
CA ILE A 170 -3.48 -25.58 5.59
C ILE A 170 -3.27 -24.81 4.30
N VAL A 171 -3.84 -23.61 4.21
CA VAL A 171 -3.59 -22.66 3.12
C VAL A 171 -3.01 -21.38 3.72
N ASN A 172 -1.82 -21.01 3.26
CA ASN A 172 -1.21 -19.72 3.56
C ASN A 172 -1.56 -18.73 2.45
N TYR A 173 -1.90 -17.50 2.81
CA TYR A 173 -2.17 -16.42 1.87
C TYR A 173 -1.40 -15.16 2.29
N THR A 174 -1.18 -14.26 1.36
CA THR A 174 -0.55 -12.96 1.64
C THR A 174 -1.59 -11.88 1.38
N GLY A 175 -1.98 -11.18 2.45
CA GLY A 175 -2.84 -9.99 2.40
C GLY A 175 -2.02 -8.71 2.55
N ILE A 176 -2.71 -7.58 2.66
CA ILE A 176 -2.11 -6.25 2.89
C ILE A 176 -1.32 -6.23 4.22
N ASP A 177 -1.79 -6.97 5.21
CA ASP A 177 -1.21 -7.14 6.54
C ASP A 177 -0.08 -8.18 6.59
N GLY A 178 0.28 -8.78 5.45
CA GLY A 178 1.36 -9.75 5.32
C GLY A 178 0.88 -11.18 5.21
N LYS A 179 1.74 -12.13 5.64
CA LYS A 179 1.46 -13.57 5.53
C LYS A 179 0.52 -14.02 6.63
N ASN A 180 -0.56 -14.68 6.24
CA ASN A 180 -1.59 -15.19 7.12
C ASN A 180 -1.93 -16.64 6.79
N GLN A 181 -2.53 -17.33 7.75
CA GLN A 181 -3.05 -18.69 7.59
C GLN A 181 -4.58 -18.66 7.53
N ALA A 182 -5.14 -19.36 6.56
CA ALA A 182 -6.58 -19.52 6.44
C ALA A 182 -7.15 -20.39 7.59
N HIS A 183 -8.43 -20.21 7.88
CA HIS A 183 -9.16 -21.06 8.83
C HIS A 183 -9.37 -22.48 8.29
N GLY A 184 -9.58 -22.61 6.98
CA GLY A 184 -9.80 -23.88 6.32
C GLY A 184 -10.24 -23.66 4.88
N VAL A 185 -10.73 -24.72 4.23
CA VAL A 185 -11.14 -24.66 2.82
C VAL A 185 -12.45 -25.39 2.60
N ILE A 186 -13.37 -24.76 1.88
CA ILE A 186 -14.51 -25.44 1.26
C ILE A 186 -14.07 -25.86 -0.15
N ASN A 187 -13.83 -27.17 -0.34
CA ASN A 187 -13.34 -27.68 -1.62
C ASN A 187 -14.36 -27.51 -2.76
N SER A 188 -15.65 -27.55 -2.44
CA SER A 188 -16.71 -27.44 -3.42
C SER A 188 -18.05 -27.04 -2.80
N VAL A 189 -18.58 -25.88 -3.17
CA VAL A 189 -19.94 -25.44 -2.86
C VAL A 189 -20.66 -25.03 -4.14
N LYS A 190 -21.95 -25.33 -4.25
CA LYS A 190 -22.77 -24.84 -5.37
C LYS A 190 -23.05 -23.36 -5.16
N MET A 191 -22.73 -22.55 -6.15
CA MET A 191 -23.08 -21.14 -6.21
C MET A 191 -23.86 -20.88 -7.49
N LYS A 192 -24.99 -20.22 -7.37
CA LYS A 192 -25.77 -19.73 -8.49
C LYS A 192 -25.49 -18.25 -8.70
N VAL A 193 -25.21 -17.86 -9.93
CA VAL A 193 -25.04 -16.46 -10.34
C VAL A 193 -25.88 -16.28 -11.59
N GLY A 194 -26.92 -15.44 -11.51
CA GLY A 194 -27.97 -15.42 -12.53
C GLY A 194 -28.64 -16.80 -12.67
N ASN A 195 -28.57 -17.39 -13.85
CA ASN A 195 -29.05 -18.71 -14.23
C ASN A 195 -27.92 -19.75 -14.30
N GLN A 196 -26.65 -19.35 -14.17
CA GLN A 196 -25.52 -20.27 -14.10
C GLN A 196 -25.39 -20.86 -12.69
N ILE A 197 -25.27 -22.18 -12.59
CA ILE A 197 -24.97 -22.88 -11.33
C ILE A 197 -23.63 -23.60 -11.51
N ASP A 198 -22.63 -23.19 -10.75
CA ASP A 198 -21.29 -23.78 -10.79
C ASP A 198 -20.81 -24.18 -9.39
N ARG A 199 -19.73 -24.98 -9.36
CA ARG A 199 -19.04 -25.34 -8.12
C ARG A 199 -17.85 -24.42 -7.89
N VAL A 200 -17.83 -23.79 -6.73
CA VAL A 200 -16.79 -22.86 -6.30
C VAL A 200 -15.99 -23.49 -5.17
N ARG A 201 -14.67 -23.33 -5.23
CA ARG A 201 -13.76 -23.63 -4.13
C ARG A 201 -13.51 -22.33 -3.38
N LEU A 202 -13.63 -22.34 -2.06
CA LEU A 202 -13.49 -21.14 -1.24
C LEU A 202 -12.47 -21.37 -0.14
N VAL A 203 -11.49 -20.49 -0.04
CA VAL A 203 -10.60 -20.41 1.12
C VAL A 203 -11.29 -19.60 2.21
N ILE A 204 -11.40 -20.17 3.41
CA ILE A 204 -12.13 -19.56 4.51
C ILE A 204 -11.16 -18.88 5.45
N ILE A 205 -11.40 -17.63 5.79
CA ILE A 205 -10.58 -16.89 6.77
C ILE A 205 -11.45 -16.25 7.86
N LYS A 206 -10.83 -15.90 8.98
CA LYS A 206 -11.52 -15.23 10.09
C LYS A 206 -11.55 -13.72 9.85
N HIS A 207 -12.74 -13.15 9.76
CA HIS A 207 -12.96 -11.72 9.63
C HIS A 207 -14.27 -11.33 10.32
N ARG A 208 -14.40 -10.06 10.72
CA ARG A 208 -15.58 -9.56 11.46
C ARG A 208 -16.79 -9.30 10.56
N ASP A 209 -16.52 -8.94 9.31
CA ASP A 209 -17.56 -8.60 8.33
C ASP A 209 -17.92 -9.78 7.43
N ASP A 210 -19.15 -9.77 6.93
CA ASP A 210 -19.63 -10.72 5.94
C ASP A 210 -19.04 -10.33 4.59
N TYR A 211 -18.09 -11.10 4.08
CA TYR A 211 -17.54 -10.83 2.75
C TYR A 211 -17.23 -12.13 1.99
N CYS A 212 -17.31 -12.03 0.66
CA CYS A 212 -16.98 -13.06 -0.31
C CYS A 212 -16.24 -12.39 -1.47
N ILE A 213 -15.08 -12.95 -1.86
CA ILE A 213 -14.27 -12.49 -2.99
C ILE A 213 -14.19 -13.64 -4.00
N LEU A 214 -14.55 -13.34 -5.24
CA LEU A 214 -14.35 -14.21 -6.39
C LEU A 214 -13.07 -13.78 -7.11
N GLY A 215 -12.02 -14.57 -6.91
CA GLY A 215 -10.71 -14.31 -7.47
C GLY A 215 -10.57 -14.75 -8.93
N LEU A 216 -9.35 -14.64 -9.44
CA LEU A 216 -8.96 -15.09 -10.78
C LEU A 216 -9.27 -16.56 -11.04
N ASP A 217 -9.21 -17.42 -10.02
CA ASP A 217 -9.56 -18.84 -10.13
C ASP A 217 -11.02 -19.05 -10.57
N TRP A 218 -11.95 -18.28 -10.01
CA TRP A 218 -13.35 -18.28 -10.39
C TRP A 218 -13.56 -17.58 -11.74
N ILE A 219 -12.97 -16.40 -11.94
CA ILE A 219 -13.11 -15.61 -13.17
C ILE A 219 -12.68 -16.43 -14.39
N LYS A 220 -11.50 -17.07 -14.34
CA LYS A 220 -10.97 -17.89 -15.44
C LYS A 220 -11.81 -19.14 -15.68
N ARG A 221 -12.25 -19.83 -14.62
CA ARG A 221 -13.06 -21.05 -14.74
C ARG A 221 -14.43 -20.78 -15.37
N ASN A 222 -14.99 -19.61 -15.10
CA ASN A 222 -16.31 -19.20 -15.62
C ASN A 222 -16.21 -18.46 -16.95
N HIS A 223 -15.02 -18.35 -17.56
CA HIS A 223 -14.76 -17.56 -18.78
C HIS A 223 -15.38 -16.16 -18.69
N ALA A 224 -15.28 -15.55 -17.51
CA ALA A 224 -15.96 -14.31 -17.24
C ALA A 224 -15.31 -13.15 -18.02
N VAL A 225 -16.15 -12.32 -18.64
CA VAL A 225 -15.74 -11.11 -19.35
C VAL A 225 -16.33 -9.91 -18.61
N LEU A 226 -15.47 -9.08 -18.03
CA LEU A 226 -15.85 -7.83 -17.38
C LEU A 226 -15.84 -6.71 -18.41
N ASP A 227 -16.98 -6.06 -18.59
CA ASP A 227 -17.13 -4.85 -19.40
C ASP A 227 -17.48 -3.70 -18.47
N PHE A 228 -16.49 -2.87 -18.15
CA PHE A 228 -16.66 -1.71 -17.27
C PHE A 228 -17.37 -0.54 -17.96
N ASN A 229 -17.40 -0.48 -19.29
CA ASN A 229 -18.16 0.54 -20.00
C ASN A 229 -19.67 0.29 -19.89
N GLN A 230 -20.05 -1.00 -19.87
CA GLN A 230 -21.44 -1.42 -19.72
C GLN A 230 -21.81 -1.79 -18.27
N GLU A 231 -20.83 -1.79 -17.36
CA GLU A 231 -20.98 -2.28 -15.97
C GLU A 231 -21.61 -3.68 -15.91
N ILE A 232 -21.09 -4.61 -16.73
CA ILE A 232 -21.58 -6.00 -16.76
C ILE A 232 -20.45 -7.02 -16.65
N ILE A 233 -20.79 -8.18 -16.11
CA ILE A 233 -20.01 -9.40 -16.27
C ILE A 233 -20.78 -10.38 -17.16
N THR A 234 -20.12 -10.91 -18.18
CA THR A 234 -20.66 -11.99 -19.02
C THR A 234 -20.03 -13.31 -18.61
N LEU A 235 -20.83 -14.34 -18.32
CA LEU A 235 -20.35 -15.67 -17.94
C LEU A 235 -20.30 -16.64 -19.12
N ARG A 236 -19.71 -17.82 -18.91
CA ARG A 236 -19.57 -18.90 -19.92
C ARG A 236 -20.88 -19.25 -20.62
N ASN A 237 -22.02 -19.25 -19.92
CA ASN A 237 -23.33 -19.52 -20.50
C ASN A 237 -23.90 -18.34 -21.33
N LYS A 238 -23.10 -17.30 -21.60
CA LYS A 238 -23.48 -16.03 -22.26
C LYS A 238 -24.47 -15.18 -21.47
N GLU A 239 -24.68 -15.50 -20.21
CA GLU A 239 -25.49 -14.67 -19.32
C GLU A 239 -24.76 -13.39 -18.98
N LYS A 240 -25.49 -12.27 -19.06
CA LYS A 240 -25.01 -10.94 -18.70
C LYS A 240 -25.61 -10.55 -17.35
N ILE A 241 -24.75 -10.26 -16.39
CA ILE A 241 -25.14 -9.83 -15.05
C ILE A 241 -24.63 -8.41 -14.85
N LYS A 242 -25.51 -7.54 -14.33
CA LYS A 242 -25.13 -6.18 -13.99
C LYS A 242 -24.20 -6.17 -12.78
N LEU A 243 -23.09 -5.46 -12.89
CA LEU A 243 -22.22 -5.14 -11.77
C LEU A 243 -22.86 -4.02 -10.95
N HIS A 244 -22.58 -4.00 -9.65
CA HIS A 244 -22.99 -2.89 -8.80
C HIS A 244 -21.89 -2.55 -7.81
N THR A 245 -21.97 -1.36 -7.26
CA THR A 245 -21.01 -0.79 -6.32
C THR A 245 -21.67 -0.59 -4.96
N HIS A 246 -20.87 -0.60 -3.89
CA HIS A 246 -21.30 -0.02 -2.62
C HIS A 246 -21.10 1.50 -2.69
N GLU A 247 -22.13 2.25 -2.29
CA GLU A 247 -22.03 3.68 -1.96
C GLU A 247 -21.44 3.87 -0.55
#